data_AF-A0A1X7SR19-F1
#
_entry.id   AF-A0A1X7SR19-F1
#
_cell.length_a   1.000
_cell.length_b   1.000
_cell.length_c   1.000
_cell.angle_alpha   90.00
_cell.angle_beta   90.00
_cell.angle_gamma   90.00
#
_symmetry.space_group_name_H-M   'P 1'
#
loop_
_entity.id
_entity.type
_entity.pdbx_description
1 polymer ?
#
loop_
_entity_poly.entity_id
_entity_poly.type
_entity_poly.pdbx_seq_one_letter_code
_entity_poly.pdbx_strand_id
1 'polypeptide(L)'
;MFLLHNVSTALPTSCKQIKDEKSNSPSGVYLLVTPGGTTSYYTYCNMGTLCGSGGGWTRLAYLDMSDSTVNCPSGLRYYQSGGVR
;
A
#
# COMPACT_ATOMS: atom_id res chain seq x y z
N MET A 1 -28.62 -10.39 -19.23
CA MET A 1 -28.17 -9.02 -19.58
C MET A 1 -26.66 -9.00 -19.42
N PHE A 2 -25.91 -9.16 -20.52
CA PHE A 2 -24.46 -9.05 -20.51
C PHE A 2 -24.09 -7.58 -20.35
N LEU A 3 -23.63 -7.20 -19.16
CA LEU A 3 -22.93 -5.93 -18.99
C LEU A 3 -21.49 -6.17 -19.46
N LEU A 4 -21.23 -5.85 -20.72
CA LEU A 4 -19.88 -5.60 -21.20
C LEU A 4 -19.39 -4.33 -20.51
N HIS A 5 -18.92 -4.46 -19.27
CA HIS A 5 -18.05 -3.43 -18.74
C HIS A 5 -16.78 -3.52 -19.55
N ASN A 6 -16.57 -2.49 -20.37
CA ASN A 6 -15.30 -2.11 -20.97
C ASN A 6 -14.32 -1.80 -19.82
N VAL A 7 -13.98 -2.81 -19.04
CA VAL A 7 -12.90 -2.77 -18.07
C VAL A 7 -11.66 -2.77 -18.93
N SER A 8 -11.26 -1.57 -19.36
CA SER A 8 -9.84 -1.32 -19.52
C SER A 8 -9.21 -1.92 -18.27
N THR A 9 -8.40 -2.97 -18.41
CA THR A 9 -7.71 -3.61 -17.29
C THR A 9 -6.58 -2.69 -16.83
N ALA A 10 -6.94 -1.45 -16.53
CA ALA A 10 -6.08 -0.48 -15.91
C ALA A 10 -5.68 -1.08 -14.57
N LEU A 11 -4.37 -1.21 -14.37
CA LEU A 11 -3.84 -1.69 -13.11
C LEU A 11 -4.41 -0.83 -11.97
N PRO A 12 -4.77 -1.43 -10.83
CA PRO A 12 -5.29 -0.68 -9.71
C PRO A 12 -4.24 0.29 -9.20
N THR A 13 -4.69 1.47 -8.77
CA THR A 13 -3.78 2.50 -8.23
C THR A 13 -3.48 2.31 -6.74
N SER A 14 -4.31 1.52 -6.05
CA SER A 14 -4.21 1.29 -4.60
C SER A 14 -4.76 -0.07 -4.18
N CYS A 15 -4.36 -0.53 -3.00
CA CYS A 15 -4.92 -1.74 -2.38
C CYS A 15 -6.39 -1.55 -2.00
N LYS A 16 -6.80 -0.30 -1.72
CA LYS A 16 -8.19 0.03 -1.40
C LYS A 16 -9.10 -0.20 -2.60
N GLN A 17 -8.66 0.22 -3.79
CA GLN A 17 -9.37 -0.06 -5.04
C GLN A 17 -9.59 -1.56 -5.25
N ILE A 18 -8.53 -2.37 -5.06
CA ILE A 18 -8.63 -3.84 -5.14
C ILE A 18 -9.63 -4.39 -4.13
N LYS A 19 -9.59 -3.91 -2.88
CA LYS A 19 -10.48 -4.37 -1.82
C LYS A 19 -11.94 -4.01 -2.09
N ASP A 20 -12.21 -2.87 -2.71
CA ASP A 20 -13.56 -2.40 -3.05
C ASP A 20 -14.15 -3.17 -4.24
N GLU A 21 -13.34 -3.41 -5.28
CA GLU A 21 -13.75 -4.20 -6.45
C GLU A 21 -13.88 -5.70 -6.12
N LYS A 22 -13.01 -6.20 -5.23
CA LYS A 22 -12.97 -7.60 -4.83
C LYS A 22 -12.72 -7.73 -3.32
N SER A 23 -13.82 -7.68 -2.58
CA SER A 23 -13.84 -7.76 -1.11
C SER A 23 -13.13 -8.99 -0.52
N ASN A 24 -13.15 -10.11 -1.24
CA ASN A 24 -12.51 -11.37 -0.82
C ASN A 24 -11.01 -11.47 -1.17
N SER A 25 -10.38 -10.39 -1.66
CA SER A 25 -8.95 -10.39 -1.96
C SER A 25 -8.13 -10.63 -0.68
N PRO A 26 -7.18 -11.58 -0.67
CA PRO A 26 -6.34 -11.88 0.50
C PRO A 26 -5.21 -10.86 0.66
N SER A 27 -4.62 -10.75 1.85
CA SER A 27 -3.38 -9.97 2.02
C SER A 27 -2.24 -10.59 1.21
N GLY A 28 -1.37 -9.78 0.64
CA GLY A 28 -0.31 -10.27 -0.25
C GLY A 28 0.36 -9.18 -1.06
N VAL A 29 1.26 -9.56 -1.97
CA VAL A 29 1.92 -8.62 -2.89
C VAL A 29 1.08 -8.46 -4.14
N TYR A 30 0.83 -7.22 -4.55
CA TYR A 30 0.05 -6.85 -5.71
C TYR A 30 0.84 -5.91 -6.62
N LEU A 31 0.56 -5.98 -7.92
CA LEU A 31 1.04 -5.01 -8.90
C LEU A 31 0.08 -3.82 -8.94
N LEU A 32 0.58 -2.62 -8.61
CA LEU A 32 -0.18 -1.37 -8.67
C LEU A 32 0.42 -0.43 -9.73
N VAL A 33 -0.32 0.62 -10.08
CA VAL A 33 0.19 1.74 -10.87
C VAL A 33 0.20 3.03 -10.06
N THR A 34 1.20 3.89 -10.28
CA THR A 34 1.27 5.21 -9.65
C THR A 34 0.07 6.08 -10.06
N PRO A 35 -0.36 7.01 -9.19
CA PRO A 35 -1.29 8.05 -9.60
C PRO A 35 -0.75 8.77 -10.86
N GLY A 36 -1.51 8.72 -11.95
CA GLY A 36 -1.07 9.20 -13.26
C GLY A 36 -0.83 8.09 -14.29
N GLY A 37 -0.84 6.82 -13.89
CA GLY A 37 -0.83 5.68 -14.82
C GLY A 37 0.52 5.43 -15.50
N THR A 38 1.60 6.09 -15.06
CA THR A 38 2.89 6.11 -15.76
C THR A 38 3.87 5.02 -15.32
N THR A 39 3.76 4.51 -14.10
CA THR A 39 4.73 3.54 -13.56
C THR A 39 4.03 2.49 -12.73
N SER A 40 4.31 1.21 -12.99
CA SER A 40 3.82 0.12 -12.16
C SER A 40 4.86 -0.32 -11.13
N TYR A 41 4.40 -0.79 -9.98
CA TYR A 41 5.26 -1.25 -8.89
C TYR A 41 4.58 -2.34 -8.08
N TYR A 42 5.37 -3.29 -7.57
CA TYR A 42 4.90 -4.29 -6.63
C TYR A 42 4.90 -3.72 -5.22
N THR A 43 3.81 -3.90 -4.49
CA THR A 43 3.76 -3.58 -3.06
C THR A 43 2.86 -4.55 -2.30
N TYR A 44 3.04 -4.59 -0.98
CA TYR A 44 2.21 -5.40 -0.11
C TYR A 44 0.89 -4.67 0.22
N CYS A 45 -0.21 -5.40 0.08
CA CYS A 45 -1.53 -4.99 0.50
C CYS A 45 -1.95 -5.79 1.74
N ASN A 46 -2.31 -5.09 2.82
CA ASN A 46 -3.05 -5.71 3.91
C ASN A 46 -4.55 -5.59 3.63
N MET A 47 -5.18 -6.73 3.33
CA MET A 47 -6.61 -6.85 3.05
C MET A 47 -7.43 -7.29 4.27
N GLY A 48 -6.77 -7.55 5.40
CA GLY A 48 -7.39 -7.82 6.70
C GLY A 48 -7.50 -6.55 7.55
N THR A 49 -7.88 -6.73 8.81
CA THR A 49 -7.98 -5.62 9.78
C THR A 49 -6.59 -5.16 10.22
N LEU A 50 -6.35 -3.86 10.18
CA LEU A 50 -5.13 -3.24 10.70
C LEU A 50 -5.53 -2.04 11.57
N CYS A 51 -5.05 -2.01 12.82
CA CYS A 51 -5.36 -0.94 13.78
C CYS A 51 -6.86 -0.65 13.93
N GLY A 52 -7.70 -1.69 13.93
CA GLY A 52 -9.16 -1.57 14.03
C GLY A 52 -9.87 -1.10 12.75
N SER A 53 -9.14 -0.78 11.69
CA SER A 53 -9.71 -0.44 10.38
C SER A 53 -9.73 -1.67 9.48
N GLY A 54 -10.73 -1.76 8.60
CA GLY A 54 -10.82 -2.83 7.59
C GLY A 54 -9.64 -2.84 6.60
N GLY A 55 -9.65 -3.78 5.67
CA GLY A 55 -8.56 -3.98 4.71
C GLY A 55 -8.47 -2.93 3.59
N GLY A 56 -7.49 -3.12 2.70
CA GLY A 56 -7.19 -2.21 1.59
C GLY A 56 -6.02 -1.29 1.87
N TRP A 57 -5.17 -1.62 2.85
CA TRP A 57 -4.00 -0.83 3.20
C TRP A 57 -2.83 -1.10 2.24
N THR A 58 -2.35 -0.06 1.58
CA THR A 58 -1.14 -0.10 0.76
C THR A 58 0.10 0.17 1.60
N ARG A 59 1.06 -0.75 1.59
CA ARG A 59 2.36 -0.50 2.21
C ARG A 59 3.13 0.54 1.40
N LEU A 60 3.42 1.68 2.02
CA LEU A 60 4.19 2.77 1.41
C LEU A 60 5.69 2.69 1.73
N ALA A 61 6.04 2.20 2.91
CA ALA A 61 7.42 2.08 3.37
C ALA A 61 7.60 0.89 4.33
N TYR A 62 8.86 0.48 4.52
CA TYR A 62 9.29 -0.46 5.56
C TYR A 62 10.53 0.10 6.22
N LEU A 63 10.51 0.17 7.54
CA LEU A 63 11.57 0.72 8.36
C LEU A 63 11.84 -0.30 9.47
N ASP A 64 13.00 -0.94 9.40
CA ASP A 64 13.46 -1.77 10.50
C ASP A 64 14.29 -0.90 11.44
N MET A 65 13.68 -0.48 12.55
CA MET A 65 14.36 0.34 13.56
C MET A 65 15.14 -0.50 14.57
N SER A 66 15.08 -1.83 14.48
CA SER A 66 15.85 -2.73 15.35
C SER A 66 17.24 -3.02 14.79
N ASP A 67 17.42 -2.91 13.47
CA ASP A 67 18.69 -3.05 12.79
C ASP A 67 19.39 -1.69 12.63
N SER A 68 20.40 -1.44 13.48
CA SER A 68 21.20 -0.21 13.44
C SER A 68 21.99 0.00 12.14
N THR A 69 22.09 -1.01 11.26
CA THR A 69 22.72 -0.89 9.96
C THR A 69 21.78 -0.33 8.88
N VAL A 70 20.47 -0.34 9.14
CA VAL A 70 19.46 0.19 8.23
C VAL A 70 19.40 1.70 8.37
N ASN A 71 19.91 2.40 7.35
CA ASN A 71 19.81 3.86 7.27
C ASN A 71 18.34 4.29 7.07
N CYS A 72 17.95 5.38 7.75
CA CYS A 72 16.66 6.01 7.49
C CYS A 72 16.58 6.43 6.00
N PRO A 73 15.52 6.02 5.26
CA PRO A 73 15.33 6.44 3.88
C PRO A 73 15.31 7.96 3.73
N SER A 74 15.93 8.50 2.69
CA SER A 74 16.09 9.94 2.46
C SER A 74 14.78 10.74 2.35
N GLY A 75 13.66 10.06 2.09
CA GLY A 75 12.32 10.65 2.07
C GLY A 75 11.67 10.83 3.44
N LEU A 76 12.29 10.31 4.50
CA LEU A 76 11.79 10.40 5.87
C LEU A 76 12.74 11.22 6.73
N ARG A 77 12.19 12.23 7.40
CA ARG A 77 12.96 13.07 8.33
C ARG A 77 12.68 12.60 9.75
N TYR A 78 13.75 12.30 10.47
CA TYR A 78 13.66 12.05 11.91
C TYR A 78 13.43 13.38 12.63
N TYR A 79 12.25 13.55 13.20
CA TYR A 79 11.97 14.67 14.11
C TYR A 79 12.22 14.21 15.54
N GLN A 80 13.29 14.71 16.16
CA GLN A 80 13.52 14.55 17.59
C GLN A 80 12.52 15.44 18.33
N SER A 81 11.39 14.87 18.75
CA SER A 81 10.59 15.49 19.82
C SER A 81 11.45 15.41 21.08
N GLY A 82 11.98 16.56 21.51
CA GLY A 82 12.97 16.69 22.58
C GLY A 82 12.70 15.71 23.73
N GLY A 83 13.68 14.83 23.98
CA GLY A 83 13.57 13.79 25.00
C GLY A 83 13.24 14.42 26.36
N VAL A 84 12.13 13.97 26.95
CA VAL A 84 11.90 14.17 28.38
C VAL A 84 12.92 13.28 29.08
N ARG A 85 13.86 13.93 29.76
CA ARG A 85 14.91 13.31 30.54
C ARG A 85 14.37 12.80 31.88
#